data_AF-A0A8H6MRN9-F1
#
_entry.id   AF-A0A8H6MRN9-F1
#
_cell.length_a   1.000
_cell.length_b   1.000
_cell.length_c   1.000
_cell.angle_alpha   90.00
_cell.angle_beta   90.00
_cell.angle_gamma   90.00
#
_symmetry.space_group_name_H-M   'P 1'
#
loop_
_entity.id
_entity.type
_entity.pdbx_description
1 polymer ?
#
loop_
_entity_poly.entity_id
_entity_poly.type
_entity_poly.pdbx_seq_one_letter_code
_entity_poly.pdbx_strand_id
1 'polypeptide(L)'
;GRRHQEHRILWKEAQGNGTTKLDTAYAARFLEEEAQTLETRYKPQSFTEVKTEYNSGPTTITSPDPITERLLELEGLDQYSATFREEQERELSPEIEQEREIQRPPPATPAKHSLHPDLRRFVTHGTVPEDSKACMPAFNALSDTTAARHFDVGKLPRGLLVTLDFALTIKPLGIGHVTDLFQRSVQWILTSASGTGVIETAVVISPFEAQQLLSEVKRSSFVSLHLYSPRPNMGFRPLDGLDLYTVPHRGVSPKPALSLATQMNLFSGQLYLKSMDEYHSTRLFLQLSYENGEGKSNGQRCSDAPGRYDEALVQFLKVVMTKLRRDCESIDKTHVGRILDQRVLGPGDFR
;
A
#
# COMPACT_ATOMS: atom_id res chain seq x y z
N GLY A 1 12.01 -43.99 5.79
CA GLY A 1 13.22 -43.84 6.62
C GLY A 1 13.07 -44.58 7.95
N ARG A 2 14.16 -44.84 8.66
CA ARG A 2 14.18 -45.60 9.93
C ARG A 2 13.22 -45.04 10.99
N ARG A 3 13.16 -43.71 11.13
CA ARG A 3 12.14 -42.97 11.91
C ARG A 3 10.70 -43.46 11.67
N HIS A 4 10.32 -43.60 10.40
CA HIS A 4 8.98 -44.07 10.04
C HIS A 4 8.76 -45.53 10.46
N GLN A 5 9.78 -46.38 10.44
CA GLN A 5 9.67 -47.77 10.86
C GLN A 5 9.46 -47.89 12.38
N GLU A 6 10.20 -47.12 13.16
CA GLU A 6 10.06 -47.05 14.62
C GLU A 6 8.68 -46.51 15.01
N HIS A 7 8.27 -45.38 14.41
CA HIS A 7 6.93 -44.82 14.64
C HIS A 7 5.82 -45.78 14.20
N ARG A 8 6.04 -46.59 13.16
CA ARG A 8 5.07 -47.60 12.73
C ARG A 8 4.95 -48.75 13.73
N ILE A 9 6.01 -49.12 14.44
CA ILE A 9 5.97 -50.12 15.51
C ILE A 9 5.18 -49.55 16.69
N LEU A 10 5.55 -48.36 17.17
CA LEU A 10 4.83 -47.65 18.24
C LEU A 10 3.35 -47.48 17.90
N TRP A 11 3.04 -47.15 16.64
CA TRP A 11 1.68 -46.98 16.17
C TRP A 11 0.87 -48.28 16.18
N LYS A 12 1.50 -49.42 15.84
CA LYS A 12 0.87 -50.74 15.94
C LYS A 12 0.64 -51.16 17.39
N GLU A 13 1.59 -50.88 18.28
CA GLU A 13 1.44 -51.18 19.70
C GLU A 13 0.32 -50.35 20.35
N ALA A 14 0.07 -49.12 19.86
CA ALA A 14 -1.05 -48.28 20.29
C ALA A 14 -2.43 -48.72 19.76
N GLN A 15 -2.47 -49.68 18.83
CA GLN A 15 -3.70 -50.22 18.24
C GLN A 15 -4.07 -51.56 18.88
N GLY A 16 -5.15 -51.57 19.67
CA GLY A 16 -5.72 -52.78 20.28
C GLY A 16 -7.22 -52.89 20.04
N ASN A 17 -7.69 -54.06 19.60
CA ASN A 17 -9.12 -54.38 19.39
C ASN A 17 -9.89 -53.34 18.53
N GLY A 18 -9.28 -52.83 17.46
CA GLY A 18 -9.92 -51.89 16.53
C GLY A 18 -10.04 -50.45 17.05
N THR A 19 -9.51 -50.16 18.24
CA THR A 19 -9.45 -48.80 18.80
C THR A 19 -8.01 -48.38 19.07
N THR A 20 -7.61 -47.21 18.58
CA THR A 20 -6.32 -46.60 18.89
C THR A 20 -6.44 -45.86 20.22
N LYS A 21 -5.67 -46.25 21.23
CA LYS A 21 -5.59 -45.53 22.51
C LYS A 21 -4.21 -44.91 22.65
N LEU A 22 -4.13 -43.60 22.41
CA LEU A 22 -2.92 -42.83 22.55
C LEU A 22 -3.00 -42.02 23.85
N ASP A 23 -2.44 -42.55 24.94
CA ASP A 23 -2.31 -41.78 26.18
C ASP A 23 -1.08 -40.85 26.13
N THR A 24 -0.96 -39.96 27.11
CA THR A 24 0.15 -38.99 27.18
C THR A 24 1.51 -39.65 27.32
N ALA A 25 1.58 -40.84 27.94
CA ALA A 25 2.81 -41.61 28.05
C ALA A 25 3.21 -42.23 26.69
N TYR A 26 2.23 -42.66 25.90
CA TYR A 26 2.42 -43.16 24.54
C TYR A 26 2.87 -42.06 23.59
N ALA A 27 2.22 -40.88 23.65
CA ALA A 27 2.61 -39.72 22.86
C ALA A 27 4.06 -39.28 23.16
N ALA A 28 4.50 -39.37 24.42
CA ALA A 28 5.88 -39.06 24.79
C ALA A 28 6.90 -40.00 24.12
N ARG A 29 6.54 -41.25 23.80
CA ARG A 29 7.42 -42.19 23.08
C ARG A 29 7.62 -41.84 21.61
N PHE A 30 6.77 -40.99 21.04
CA PHE A 30 6.92 -40.46 19.68
C PHE A 30 7.75 -39.16 19.62
N LEU A 31 8.13 -38.60 20.77
CA LEU A 31 8.94 -37.38 20.82
C LEU A 31 10.40 -37.72 20.51
N GLU A 32 11.02 -36.86 19.72
CA GLU A 32 12.44 -36.87 19.42
C GLU A 32 13.08 -35.62 20.01
N GLU A 33 14.37 -35.70 20.31
CA GLU A 33 15.15 -34.55 20.74
C GLU A 33 15.30 -33.59 19.56
N GLU A 34 14.56 -32.47 19.59
CA GLU A 34 14.52 -31.49 18.49
C GLU A 34 15.86 -30.77 18.30
N ALA A 35 16.60 -30.56 19.40
CA ALA A 35 17.89 -29.90 19.41
C ALA A 35 19.03 -30.91 19.59
N GLN A 36 19.73 -31.23 18.50
CA GLN A 36 20.97 -32.01 18.57
C GLN A 36 22.16 -31.08 18.83
N THR A 37 23.11 -31.52 19.65
CA THR A 37 24.35 -30.75 19.88
C THR A 37 25.18 -30.63 18.60
N LEU A 38 25.98 -29.56 18.50
CA LEU A 38 26.88 -29.36 17.36
C LEU A 38 27.88 -30.51 17.25
N GLU A 39 28.35 -31.03 18.38
CA GLU A 39 29.24 -32.18 18.44
C GLU A 39 28.56 -33.44 17.87
N THR A 40 27.29 -33.71 18.19
CA THR A 40 26.54 -34.84 17.61
C THR A 40 26.38 -34.71 16.09
N ARG A 41 26.18 -33.49 15.56
CA ARG A 41 25.99 -33.27 14.12
C ARG A 41 27.28 -33.20 13.31
N TYR A 42 28.33 -32.62 13.88
CA TYR A 42 29.51 -32.18 13.13
C TYR A 42 30.84 -32.76 13.62
N LYS A 43 30.88 -33.51 14.74
CA LYS A 43 32.12 -34.15 15.18
C LYS A 43 32.56 -35.18 14.13
N PRO A 44 33.80 -35.09 13.61
CA PRO A 44 34.35 -36.11 12.73
C PRO A 44 34.44 -37.42 13.51
N GLN A 45 33.63 -38.43 13.15
CA GLN A 45 33.72 -39.75 13.74
C GLN A 45 34.70 -40.60 12.95
N SER A 46 35.59 -41.31 13.65
CA SER A 46 36.48 -42.28 13.02
C SER A 46 35.68 -43.55 12.68
N PHE A 47 35.97 -44.16 11.53
CA PHE A 47 35.25 -45.29 10.92
C PHE A 47 35.01 -46.50 11.86
N THR A 48 35.73 -46.60 12.98
CA THR A 48 35.69 -47.75 13.89
C THR A 48 34.65 -47.60 15.01
N GLU A 49 34.28 -46.38 15.42
CA GLU A 49 33.39 -46.15 16.57
C GLU A 49 31.89 -46.24 16.22
N VAL A 50 31.53 -46.07 14.95
CA VAL A 50 30.12 -45.93 14.54
C VAL A 50 29.37 -47.26 14.39
N LYS A 51 30.09 -48.38 14.27
CA LYS A 51 29.45 -49.73 14.28
C LYS A 51 28.78 -50.05 15.62
N THR A 52 29.16 -49.36 16.69
CA THR A 52 28.66 -49.60 18.05
C THR A 52 27.49 -48.70 18.44
N GLU A 53 27.41 -47.45 17.96
CA GLU A 53 26.35 -46.52 18.41
C GLU A 53 24.96 -46.85 17.83
N TYR A 54 24.88 -47.30 16.57
CA TYR A 54 23.60 -47.64 15.92
C TYR A 54 23.00 -49.00 16.34
N ASN A 55 23.72 -49.79 17.15
CA ASN A 55 23.21 -51.04 17.73
C ASN A 55 22.57 -50.85 19.12
N SER A 56 22.35 -49.60 19.55
CA SER A 56 21.79 -49.27 20.87
C SER A 56 20.25 -49.13 20.87
N GLY A 57 19.56 -49.63 19.84
CA GLY A 57 18.12 -49.84 19.87
C GLY A 57 17.79 -51.20 20.52
N PRO A 58 16.65 -51.35 21.21
CA PRO A 58 16.33 -52.57 21.94
C PRO A 58 16.31 -53.76 20.98
N THR A 59 17.17 -54.72 21.30
CA THR A 59 17.43 -55.97 20.62
C THR A 59 16.14 -56.74 20.32
N THR A 60 15.69 -56.70 19.08
CA THR A 60 14.96 -57.81 18.43
C THR A 60 14.80 -57.45 16.97
N ILE A 61 15.76 -57.84 16.12
CA ILE A 61 15.57 -58.28 14.73
C ILE A 61 16.97 -58.71 14.25
N THR A 62 17.13 -60.02 14.01
CA THR A 62 18.38 -60.67 13.57
C THR A 62 18.68 -60.44 12.08
N SER A 63 18.14 -59.36 11.48
CA SER A 63 18.36 -59.02 10.08
C SER A 63 18.63 -57.51 9.95
N PRO A 64 19.66 -57.08 9.21
CA PRO A 64 19.86 -55.67 8.93
C PRO A 64 18.58 -55.05 8.36
N ASP A 65 18.21 -53.85 8.79
CA ASP A 65 17.02 -53.19 8.27
C ASP A 65 17.19 -52.94 6.76
N PRO A 66 16.10 -52.93 5.96
CA PRO A 66 16.19 -52.84 4.50
C PRO A 66 16.96 -51.61 3.99
N ILE A 67 17.05 -50.55 4.80
CA ILE A 67 17.83 -49.35 4.47
C ILE A 67 19.32 -49.65 4.60
N THR A 68 19.73 -50.37 5.65
CA THR A 68 21.12 -50.83 5.83
C THR A 68 21.54 -51.84 4.77
N GLU A 69 20.66 -52.79 4.41
CA GLU A 69 20.93 -53.73 3.31
C GLU A 69 21.14 -52.98 1.99
N ARG A 70 20.25 -52.04 1.67
CA ARG A 70 20.34 -51.30 0.41
C ARG A 70 21.55 -50.36 0.35
N LEU A 71 22.02 -49.88 1.50
CA LEU A 71 23.24 -49.10 1.62
C LEU A 71 24.50 -49.96 1.46
N LEU A 72 24.49 -51.21 1.94
CA LEU A 72 25.59 -52.16 1.74
C LEU A 72 25.70 -52.62 0.28
N GLU A 73 24.57 -52.74 -0.43
CA GLU A 73 24.56 -53.07 -1.87
C GLU A 73 25.06 -51.93 -2.77
N LEU A 74 25.07 -50.70 -2.27
CA LEU A 74 25.50 -49.49 -3.00
C LEU A 74 26.99 -49.17 -2.78
N GLU A 75 27.85 -50.18 -2.64
CA GLU A 75 29.30 -50.07 -2.37
C GLU A 75 29.93 -48.78 -2.95
N GLY A 76 30.25 -47.82 -2.06
CA GLY A 76 30.94 -46.57 -2.44
C GLY A 76 30.31 -45.26 -1.94
N LEU A 77 29.13 -45.29 -1.32
CA LEU A 77 28.58 -44.11 -0.64
C LEU A 77 29.17 -43.99 0.77
N ASP A 78 30.22 -43.18 0.89
CA ASP A 78 30.71 -42.72 2.19
C ASP A 78 29.61 -41.89 2.87
N GLN A 79 28.88 -42.51 3.79
CA GLN A 79 27.79 -41.88 4.56
C GLN A 79 28.26 -40.64 5.35
N TYR A 80 29.58 -40.44 5.47
CA TYR A 80 30.22 -39.36 6.20
C TYR A 80 30.93 -38.36 5.29
N SER A 81 30.78 -38.47 3.95
CA SER A 81 31.24 -37.39 3.08
C SER A 81 30.50 -36.11 3.49
N ALA A 82 31.26 -35.09 3.87
CA ALA A 82 30.73 -33.78 4.24
C ALA A 82 29.78 -33.24 3.15
N THR A 83 30.04 -33.62 1.91
CA THR A 83 29.29 -33.24 0.71
C THR A 83 27.84 -33.74 0.70
N PHE A 84 27.54 -34.91 1.32
CA PHE A 84 26.16 -35.41 1.41
C PHE A 84 25.37 -34.79 2.58
N ARG A 85 26.07 -34.28 3.61
CA ARG A 85 25.44 -33.52 4.71
C ARG A 85 25.33 -32.03 4.43
N GLU A 86 26.11 -31.49 3.50
CA GLU A 86 26.08 -30.09 3.05
C GLU A 86 24.79 -29.69 2.31
N GLU A 87 24.05 -30.63 1.69
CA GLU A 87 22.81 -30.30 0.97
C GLU A 87 21.63 -29.85 1.86
N GLN A 88 21.84 -29.73 3.18
CA GLN A 88 20.90 -29.09 4.12
C GLN A 88 21.45 -27.80 4.74
N GLU A 89 22.32 -27.07 4.05
CA GLU A 89 22.40 -25.63 4.28
C GLU A 89 21.24 -24.93 3.58
N ARG A 90 20.06 -24.98 4.22
CA ARG A 90 19.02 -23.99 3.96
C ARG A 90 19.67 -22.65 4.33
N GLU A 91 20.07 -21.88 3.33
CA GLU A 91 20.49 -20.49 3.51
C GLU A 91 19.45 -19.83 4.43
N LEU A 92 19.85 -19.56 5.67
CA LEU A 92 19.08 -18.71 6.56
C LEU A 92 19.00 -17.38 5.84
N SER A 93 17.88 -17.17 5.13
CA SER A 93 17.58 -15.88 4.53
C SER A 93 17.70 -14.89 5.67
N PRO A 94 18.64 -13.93 5.64
CA PRO A 94 18.81 -13.02 6.76
C PRO A 94 17.47 -12.35 7.01
N GLU A 95 16.82 -12.69 8.12
CA GLU A 95 15.62 -12.01 8.58
C GLU A 95 16.07 -10.62 9.02
N ILE A 96 16.08 -9.69 8.07
CA ILE A 96 16.28 -8.28 8.35
C ILE A 96 14.99 -7.82 9.02
N GLU A 97 14.94 -7.89 10.34
CA GLU A 97 13.92 -7.22 11.13
C GLU A 97 14.14 -5.71 11.00
N GLN A 98 13.34 -5.07 10.13
CA GLN A 98 13.30 -3.61 10.06
C GLN A 98 12.38 -3.08 11.16
N GLU A 99 12.96 -2.63 12.27
CA GLU A 99 12.23 -1.86 13.26
C GLU A 99 11.93 -0.46 12.70
N ARG A 100 10.64 -0.17 12.49
CA ARG A 100 10.20 1.16 12.07
C ARG A 100 10.12 2.07 13.29
N GLU A 101 11.07 3.00 13.41
CA GLU A 101 10.94 4.11 14.36
C GLU A 101 9.78 5.02 13.92
N ILE A 102 8.77 5.17 14.80
CA ILE A 102 7.63 6.05 14.55
C ILE A 102 7.97 7.45 15.06
N GLN A 103 8.43 8.32 14.16
CA GLN A 103 8.52 9.74 14.45
C GLN A 103 7.11 10.33 14.53
N ARG A 104 6.70 10.73 15.74
CA ARG A 104 5.40 11.37 15.96
C ARG A 104 5.51 12.87 15.74
N PRO A 105 4.48 13.52 15.18
CA PRO A 105 4.44 14.97 15.10
C PRO A 105 4.61 15.62 16.48
N PRO A 106 5.17 16.84 16.53
CA PRO A 106 5.26 17.61 17.77
C PRO A 106 3.88 17.78 18.43
N PRO A 107 3.81 17.90 19.77
CA PRO A 107 2.54 18.15 20.45
C PRO A 107 1.85 19.42 19.93
N ALA A 108 0.58 19.30 19.54
CA ALA A 108 -0.23 20.42 19.06
C ALA A 108 -1.63 20.38 19.66
N THR A 109 -2.25 21.55 19.83
CA THR A 109 -3.63 21.63 20.33
C THR A 109 -4.61 21.38 19.18
N PRO A 110 -5.52 20.39 19.29
CA PRO A 110 -6.48 20.10 18.23
C PRO A 110 -7.46 21.27 18.02
N ALA A 111 -7.81 21.52 16.77
CA ALA A 111 -8.89 22.42 16.42
C ALA A 111 -10.24 21.81 16.86
N LYS A 112 -11.21 22.66 17.20
CA LYS A 112 -12.54 22.18 17.56
C LYS A 112 -13.32 21.88 16.29
N HIS A 113 -13.79 20.64 16.17
CA HIS A 113 -14.61 20.24 15.04
C HIS A 113 -15.94 20.97 14.99
N SER A 114 -16.38 21.34 13.78
CA SER A 114 -17.67 22.01 13.57
C SER A 114 -18.24 21.67 12.19
N LEU A 115 -19.57 21.55 12.12
CA LEU A 115 -20.28 21.35 10.85
C LEU A 115 -20.92 22.66 10.40
N HIS A 116 -20.49 23.17 9.24
CA HIS A 116 -21.01 24.44 8.71
C HIS A 116 -22.44 24.28 8.14
N PRO A 117 -23.36 25.23 8.37
CA PRO A 117 -24.73 25.18 7.84
C PRO A 117 -24.81 25.05 6.31
N ASP A 118 -23.94 25.74 5.57
CA ASP A 118 -23.91 25.63 4.10
C ASP A 118 -23.54 24.23 3.60
N LEU A 119 -22.81 23.43 4.39
CA LEU A 119 -22.53 22.04 4.02
C LEU A 119 -23.80 21.18 4.15
N ARG A 120 -24.66 21.45 5.15
CA ARG A 120 -26.00 20.85 5.22
C ARG A 120 -26.89 21.34 4.07
N ARG A 121 -26.77 22.61 3.67
CA ARG A 121 -27.46 23.16 2.49
C ARG A 121 -27.04 22.44 1.22
N PHE A 122 -25.75 22.18 1.04
CA PHE A 122 -25.23 21.37 -0.06
C PHE A 122 -25.84 19.97 -0.08
N VAL A 123 -25.88 19.27 1.07
CA VAL A 123 -26.51 17.93 1.15
C VAL A 123 -28.00 17.96 0.81
N THR A 124 -28.72 19.03 1.18
CA THR A 124 -30.17 19.14 0.98
C THR A 124 -30.57 19.64 -0.41
N HIS A 125 -29.76 20.49 -1.05
CA HIS A 125 -30.11 21.16 -2.31
C HIS A 125 -29.18 20.80 -3.48
N GLY A 126 -28.05 20.12 -3.23
CA GLY A 126 -27.08 19.74 -4.25
C GLY A 126 -26.11 20.83 -4.68
N THR A 127 -26.22 22.06 -4.15
CA THR A 127 -25.40 23.21 -4.55
C THR A 127 -24.73 23.88 -3.35
N VAL A 128 -23.46 24.27 -3.52
CA VAL A 128 -22.71 25.08 -2.57
C VAL A 128 -22.90 26.55 -2.95
N PRO A 129 -23.30 27.45 -2.04
CA PRO A 129 -23.38 28.89 -2.35
C PRO A 129 -22.02 29.45 -2.77
N GLU A 130 -21.97 30.31 -3.79
CA GLU A 130 -20.70 30.86 -4.31
C GLU A 130 -19.92 31.65 -3.25
N ASP A 131 -20.61 32.39 -2.38
CA ASP A 131 -20.01 33.17 -1.28
C ASP A 131 -19.84 32.36 0.02
N SER A 132 -20.03 31.03 -0.03
CA SER A 132 -19.95 30.19 1.16
C SER A 132 -18.55 30.18 1.73
N LYS A 133 -18.45 30.45 3.03
CA LYS A 133 -17.19 30.29 3.79
C LYS A 133 -16.97 28.85 4.26
N ALA A 134 -17.88 27.92 3.98
CA ALA A 134 -17.78 26.54 4.42
C ALA A 134 -16.66 25.77 3.73
N CYS A 135 -16.43 26.10 2.46
CA CYS A 135 -15.55 25.39 1.57
C CYS A 135 -14.54 26.34 0.93
N MET A 136 -13.41 25.79 0.51
CA MET A 136 -12.41 26.49 -0.29
C MET A 136 -11.87 25.57 -1.38
N PRO A 137 -11.21 26.09 -2.43
CA PRO A 137 -10.46 25.26 -3.36
C PRO A 137 -9.46 24.37 -2.62
N ALA A 138 -9.38 23.10 -2.98
CA ALA A 138 -8.63 22.09 -2.23
C ALA A 138 -7.16 22.45 -2.01
N PHE A 139 -6.49 22.92 -3.05
CA PHE A 139 -5.08 23.30 -2.97
C PHE A 139 -4.82 24.52 -2.07
N ASN A 140 -5.83 25.38 -1.83
CA ASN A 140 -5.69 26.50 -0.90
C ASN A 140 -5.53 26.03 0.55
N ALA A 141 -6.02 24.84 0.90
CA ALA A 141 -5.78 24.25 2.22
C ALA A 141 -4.31 23.87 2.47
N LEU A 142 -3.47 23.89 1.43
CA LEU A 142 -2.03 23.66 1.52
C LEU A 142 -1.24 24.98 1.65
N SER A 143 -1.90 26.13 1.80
CA SER A 143 -1.23 27.45 1.88
C SER A 143 -0.29 27.59 3.07
N ASP A 144 -0.61 26.98 4.22
CA ASP A 144 0.21 26.99 5.43
C ASP A 144 1.21 25.81 5.50
N THR A 145 1.64 25.29 4.34
CA THR A 145 2.58 24.16 4.23
C THR A 145 3.91 24.58 3.64
N THR A 146 4.94 23.74 3.78
CA THR A 146 6.22 24.00 3.09
C THR A 146 6.09 23.93 1.58
N ALA A 147 5.14 23.17 1.04
CA ALA A 147 4.90 23.09 -0.40
C ALA A 147 4.55 24.46 -0.99
N ALA A 148 3.66 25.22 -0.34
CA ALA A 148 3.21 26.54 -0.81
C ALA A 148 4.32 27.60 -0.89
N ARG A 149 5.52 27.33 -0.35
CA ARG A 149 6.70 28.18 -0.54
C ARG A 149 7.24 28.13 -1.97
N HIS A 150 6.95 27.05 -2.70
CA HIS A 150 7.45 26.83 -4.06
C HIS A 150 6.50 27.40 -5.12
N PHE A 151 5.18 27.37 -4.89
CA PHE A 151 4.19 27.74 -5.88
C PHE A 151 2.97 28.42 -5.24
N ASP A 152 2.43 29.42 -5.95
CA ASP A 152 1.19 30.09 -5.54
C ASP A 152 -0.03 29.20 -5.80
N VAL A 153 -0.52 28.56 -4.74
CA VAL A 153 -1.69 27.66 -4.77
C VAL A 153 -2.96 28.32 -5.30
N GLY A 154 -3.07 29.66 -5.25
CA GLY A 154 -4.21 30.40 -5.77
C GLY A 154 -4.39 30.33 -7.28
N LYS A 155 -3.32 29.96 -8.01
CA LYS A 155 -3.31 29.75 -9.47
C LYS A 155 -3.77 28.34 -9.88
N LEU A 156 -3.91 27.43 -8.93
CA LEU A 156 -4.33 26.06 -9.21
C LEU A 156 -5.82 25.99 -9.55
N PRO A 157 -6.25 24.95 -10.31
CA PRO A 157 -7.66 24.72 -10.59
C PRO A 157 -8.50 24.65 -9.32
N ARG A 158 -9.72 25.20 -9.39
CA ARG A 158 -10.66 25.33 -8.26
C ARG A 158 -11.80 24.32 -8.29
N GLY A 159 -11.69 23.26 -9.10
CA GLY A 159 -12.77 22.30 -9.32
C GLY A 159 -13.01 21.37 -8.13
N LEU A 160 -11.96 21.04 -7.37
CA LEU A 160 -12.08 20.29 -6.13
C LEU A 160 -12.17 21.24 -4.93
N LEU A 161 -13.15 21.01 -4.06
CA LEU A 161 -13.34 21.78 -2.83
C LEU A 161 -12.96 20.95 -1.61
N VAL A 162 -12.59 21.63 -0.53
CA VAL A 162 -12.37 21.07 0.81
C VAL A 162 -13.12 21.91 1.84
N THR A 163 -13.60 21.30 2.91
CA THR A 163 -14.22 22.03 4.01
C THR A 163 -13.18 22.67 4.93
N LEU A 164 -13.58 23.71 5.65
CA LEU A 164 -12.77 24.30 6.70
C LEU A 164 -12.43 23.29 7.79
N ASP A 165 -13.39 22.45 8.18
CA ASP A 165 -13.15 21.43 9.21
C ASP A 165 -12.09 20.44 8.74
N PHE A 166 -12.13 19.98 7.48
CA PHE A 166 -11.11 19.11 6.90
C PHE A 166 -9.71 19.74 6.95
N ALA A 167 -9.60 21.00 6.51
CA ALA A 167 -8.35 21.74 6.40
C ALA A 167 -7.73 22.09 7.76
N LEU A 168 -8.55 22.45 8.76
CA LEU A 168 -8.08 22.91 10.07
C LEU A 168 -8.08 21.77 11.09
N THR A 169 -6.91 21.15 11.27
CA THR A 169 -6.72 20.04 12.22
C THR A 169 -6.24 20.47 13.59
N ILE A 170 -5.39 21.50 13.64
CA ILE A 170 -4.78 22.06 14.84
C ILE A 170 -5.06 23.55 14.94
N LYS A 171 -4.97 24.10 16.15
CA LYS A 171 -4.99 25.55 16.33
C LYS A 171 -3.71 26.16 15.74
N PRO A 172 -3.79 27.19 14.89
CA PRO A 172 -2.61 27.88 14.35
C PRO A 172 -1.68 28.34 15.47
N LEU A 173 -0.39 28.01 15.38
CA LEU A 173 0.61 28.34 16.40
C LEU A 173 1.27 29.72 16.20
N GLY A 174 0.56 30.65 15.55
CA GLY A 174 1.07 32.00 15.24
C GLY A 174 1.72 32.11 13.86
N ILE A 175 2.55 33.14 13.67
CA ILE A 175 3.15 33.49 12.38
C ILE A 175 4.23 32.47 12.00
N GLY A 176 4.17 31.94 10.77
CA GLY A 176 5.17 31.02 10.24
C GLY A 176 5.00 29.55 10.65
N HIS A 177 3.86 29.20 11.27
CA HIS A 177 3.54 27.80 11.57
C HIS A 177 3.39 26.99 10.27
N VAL A 178 3.87 25.74 10.31
CA VAL A 178 3.85 24.81 9.18
C VAL A 178 2.94 23.65 9.55
N THR A 179 2.01 23.32 8.68
CA THR A 179 0.97 22.31 8.94
C THR A 179 1.24 20.95 8.28
N ASP A 180 2.40 20.75 7.66
CA ASP A 180 2.78 19.55 6.89
C ASP A 180 2.41 18.24 7.60
N LEU A 181 2.83 18.07 8.86
CA LEU A 181 2.63 16.86 9.66
C LEU A 181 1.18 16.68 10.16
N PHE A 182 0.33 17.69 10.00
CA PHE A 182 -1.04 17.71 10.49
C PHE A 182 -2.06 17.70 9.34
N GLN A 183 -1.60 17.51 8.10
CA GLN A 183 -2.48 17.37 6.93
C GLN A 183 -3.29 16.07 7.02
N ARG A 184 -4.61 16.15 6.80
CA ARG A 184 -5.46 14.95 6.77
C ARG A 184 -5.37 14.24 5.43
N SER A 185 -5.34 12.92 5.48
CA SER A 185 -5.57 12.07 4.30
C SER A 185 -7.00 12.27 3.78
N VAL A 186 -7.12 12.34 2.46
CA VAL A 186 -8.42 12.40 1.78
C VAL A 186 -9.07 11.02 1.84
N GLN A 187 -10.24 10.93 2.47
CA GLN A 187 -10.98 9.67 2.64
C GLN A 187 -12.46 9.82 2.26
N TRP A 188 -13.08 10.94 2.65
CA TRP A 188 -14.51 11.17 2.46
C TRP A 188 -14.73 12.30 1.47
N ILE A 189 -15.52 12.01 0.43
CA ILE A 189 -15.83 12.99 -0.62
C ILE A 189 -17.35 13.00 -0.80
N LEU A 190 -17.95 14.17 -0.67
CA LEU A 190 -19.32 14.41 -1.10
C LEU A 190 -19.31 14.82 -2.57
N THR A 191 -20.18 14.24 -3.37
CA THR A 191 -20.36 14.63 -4.76
C THR A 191 -21.80 14.98 -5.05
N SER A 192 -21.98 16.00 -5.89
CA SER A 192 -23.24 16.29 -6.57
C SER A 192 -23.02 16.01 -8.06
N ALA A 193 -23.94 15.26 -8.65
CA ALA A 193 -23.86 14.85 -10.05
C ALA A 193 -25.07 15.37 -10.82
N SER A 194 -24.82 15.75 -12.08
CA SER A 194 -25.87 16.13 -13.02
C SER A 194 -26.79 14.94 -13.31
N GLY A 195 -27.94 15.21 -13.92
CA GLY A 195 -28.85 14.15 -14.42
C GLY A 195 -28.20 13.19 -15.42
N THR A 196 -27.06 13.55 -16.02
CA THR A 196 -26.30 12.69 -16.95
C THR A 196 -25.26 11.81 -16.24
N GLY A 197 -25.14 11.90 -14.91
CA GLY A 197 -24.22 11.09 -14.11
C GLY A 197 -22.78 11.62 -14.06
N VAL A 198 -22.55 12.86 -14.53
CA VAL A 198 -21.25 13.52 -14.43
C VAL A 198 -21.19 14.31 -13.13
N ILE A 199 -20.10 14.17 -12.36
CA ILE A 199 -19.92 14.92 -11.12
C ILE A 199 -19.67 16.40 -11.45
N GLU A 200 -20.55 17.28 -10.95
CA GLU A 200 -20.45 18.73 -11.12
C GLU A 200 -19.66 19.36 -9.97
N THR A 201 -19.84 18.86 -8.75
CA THR A 201 -19.18 19.38 -7.55
C THR A 201 -18.66 18.23 -6.71
N ALA A 202 -17.40 18.30 -6.30
CA ALA A 202 -16.80 17.39 -5.33
C ALA A 202 -16.22 18.17 -4.15
N VAL A 203 -16.61 17.77 -2.93
CA VAL A 203 -16.18 18.38 -1.68
C VAL A 203 -15.55 17.32 -0.80
N VAL A 204 -14.26 17.46 -0.51
CA VAL A 204 -13.57 16.66 0.50
C VAL A 204 -13.96 17.14 1.88
N ILE A 205 -14.37 16.22 2.75
CA ILE A 205 -14.86 16.51 4.09
C ILE A 205 -14.07 15.75 5.15
N SER A 206 -14.13 16.21 6.40
CA SER A 206 -13.51 15.50 7.50
C SER A 206 -14.29 14.24 7.90
N PRO A 207 -13.66 13.27 8.57
CA PRO A 207 -14.38 12.13 9.15
C PRO A 207 -15.49 12.55 10.14
N PHE A 208 -15.30 13.66 10.85
CA PHE A 208 -16.31 14.20 11.76
C PHE A 208 -17.55 14.68 10.98
N GLU A 209 -17.35 15.46 9.93
CA GLU A 209 -18.44 15.94 9.08
C GLU A 209 -19.16 14.79 8.38
N ALA A 210 -18.42 13.79 7.89
CA ALA A 210 -18.98 12.59 7.28
C ALA A 210 -19.93 11.85 8.24
N GLN A 211 -19.50 11.67 9.49
CA GLN A 211 -20.32 11.03 10.52
C GLN A 211 -21.59 11.84 10.84
N GLN A 212 -21.47 13.17 10.97
CA GLN A 212 -22.60 14.04 11.29
C GLN A 212 -23.64 14.10 10.15
N LEU A 213 -23.18 14.09 8.90
CA LEU A 213 -24.04 14.23 7.73
C LEU A 213 -24.62 12.90 7.23
N LEU A 214 -24.11 11.75 7.69
CA LEU A 214 -24.47 10.44 7.14
C LEU A 214 -25.99 10.20 7.05
N SER A 215 -26.73 10.53 8.10
CA SER A 215 -28.20 10.36 8.12
C SER A 215 -28.93 11.30 7.15
N GLU A 216 -28.42 12.50 6.93
CA GLU A 216 -28.98 13.48 5.99
C GLU A 216 -28.67 13.08 4.54
N VAL A 217 -27.43 12.66 4.28
CA VAL A 217 -27.00 12.17 2.97
C VAL A 217 -27.81 10.95 2.54
N LYS A 218 -28.05 9.99 3.45
CA LYS A 218 -28.90 8.82 3.17
C LYS A 218 -30.29 9.17 2.64
N ARG A 219 -30.83 10.32 3.01
CA ARG A 219 -32.15 10.81 2.56
C ARG A 219 -32.07 11.78 1.38
N SER A 220 -30.87 12.22 0.99
CA SER A 220 -30.68 13.20 -0.06
C SER A 220 -30.88 12.59 -1.44
N SER A 221 -31.61 13.27 -2.31
CA SER A 221 -31.69 12.94 -3.74
C SER A 221 -30.54 13.52 -4.55
N PHE A 222 -29.77 14.47 -4.01
CA PHE A 222 -28.83 15.30 -4.78
C PHE A 222 -27.36 14.92 -4.56
N VAL A 223 -27.00 14.60 -3.31
CA VAL A 223 -25.60 14.38 -2.92
C VAL A 223 -25.37 12.90 -2.61
N SER A 224 -24.16 12.43 -2.89
CA SER A 224 -23.66 11.12 -2.48
C SER A 224 -22.35 11.27 -1.72
N LEU A 225 -22.19 10.51 -0.64
CA LEU A 225 -20.97 10.37 0.14
C LEU A 225 -20.20 9.15 -0.35
N HIS A 226 -18.91 9.35 -0.63
CA HIS A 226 -18.02 8.33 -1.16
C HIS A 226 -16.83 8.11 -0.22
N LEU A 227 -16.47 6.84 -0.03
CA LEU A 227 -15.14 6.46 0.44
C LEU A 227 -14.16 6.50 -0.73
N TYR A 228 -13.04 7.15 -0.52
CA TYR A 228 -11.99 7.36 -1.51
C TYR A 228 -10.64 7.00 -0.91
N SER A 229 -9.76 6.42 -1.72
CA SER A 229 -8.34 6.33 -1.40
C SER A 229 -7.51 6.55 -2.65
N PRO A 230 -6.46 7.41 -2.59
CA PRO A 230 -5.50 7.50 -3.68
C PRO A 230 -4.79 6.15 -3.87
N ARG A 231 -4.14 5.94 -5.02
CA ARG A 231 -3.36 4.73 -5.33
C ARG A 231 -1.88 4.89 -4.94
N PRO A 232 -1.43 4.39 -3.77
CA PRO A 232 -0.04 4.48 -3.34
C PRO A 232 0.86 3.40 -3.94
N ASN A 233 0.30 2.27 -4.39
CA ASN A 233 1.03 1.15 -4.98
C ASN A 233 0.18 0.45 -6.04
N MET A 234 0.82 -0.36 -6.89
CA MET A 234 0.14 -1.12 -7.95
C MET A 234 -0.43 -2.46 -7.50
N GLY A 235 0.00 -2.98 -6.34
CA GLY A 235 -0.33 -4.33 -5.86
C GLY A 235 -1.77 -4.51 -5.37
N PHE A 236 -2.49 -3.42 -5.10
CA PHE A 236 -3.90 -3.48 -4.71
C PHE A 236 -4.81 -2.93 -5.82
N ARG A 237 -6.07 -3.41 -5.80
CA ARG A 237 -7.14 -2.88 -6.64
C ARG A 237 -7.28 -1.36 -6.41
N PRO A 238 -7.41 -0.54 -7.46
CA PRO A 238 -7.61 0.90 -7.31
C PRO A 238 -8.92 1.24 -6.57
N LEU A 239 -8.86 2.21 -5.65
CA LEU A 239 -9.97 2.68 -4.80
C LEU A 239 -10.26 4.19 -4.97
N ASP A 240 -9.71 4.78 -6.02
CA ASP A 240 -9.81 6.16 -6.43
C ASP A 240 -11.01 6.41 -7.38
N GLY A 241 -11.86 5.39 -7.58
CA GLY A 241 -13.02 5.43 -8.49
C GLY A 241 -14.34 5.93 -7.88
N LEU A 242 -14.39 6.23 -6.57
CA LEU A 242 -15.60 6.64 -5.84
C LEU A 242 -16.74 5.59 -5.85
N ASP A 243 -16.41 4.32 -6.07
CA ASP A 243 -17.35 3.21 -6.22
C ASP A 243 -17.29 2.19 -5.08
N LEU A 244 -16.30 2.26 -4.20
CA LEU A 244 -16.10 1.31 -3.09
C LEU A 244 -17.24 1.36 -2.05
N TYR A 245 -17.59 2.56 -1.60
CA TYR A 245 -18.67 2.78 -0.65
C TYR A 245 -19.36 4.10 -0.98
N THR A 246 -20.60 4.00 -1.47
CA THR A 246 -21.38 5.15 -1.93
C THR A 246 -22.73 5.16 -1.21
N VAL A 247 -23.03 6.28 -0.55
CA VAL A 247 -24.26 6.47 0.22
C VAL A 247 -24.93 7.78 -0.20
N PRO A 248 -26.22 7.78 -0.56
CA PRO A 248 -27.05 6.60 -0.79
C PRO A 248 -26.56 5.85 -2.03
N HIS A 249 -26.86 4.56 -2.13
CA HIS A 249 -26.54 3.80 -3.34
C HIS A 249 -27.31 4.38 -4.53
N ARG A 250 -26.60 4.71 -5.61
CA ARG A 250 -27.16 5.23 -6.86
C ARG A 250 -27.08 4.14 -7.91
N GLY A 251 -28.14 3.97 -8.71
CA GLY A 251 -28.15 2.98 -9.80
C GLY A 251 -27.14 3.27 -10.93
N VAL A 252 -26.66 4.52 -11.00
CA VAL A 252 -25.56 4.93 -11.87
C VAL A 252 -24.44 5.42 -10.97
N SER A 253 -23.26 4.81 -11.07
CA SER A 253 -22.05 5.31 -10.39
C SER A 253 -21.59 6.58 -11.10
N PRO A 254 -21.69 7.76 -10.47
CA PRO A 254 -21.30 9.00 -11.12
C PRO A 254 -19.79 8.99 -11.33
N LYS A 255 -19.35 9.47 -12.50
CA LYS A 255 -17.92 9.53 -12.85
C LYS A 255 -17.45 10.99 -12.86
N PRO A 256 -16.30 11.29 -12.25
CA PRO A 256 -15.73 12.62 -12.33
C PRO A 256 -15.21 12.88 -13.75
N ALA A 257 -15.32 14.13 -14.20
CA ALA A 257 -14.56 14.56 -15.37
C ALA A 257 -13.05 14.34 -15.11
N LEU A 258 -12.30 14.02 -16.17
CA LEU A 258 -10.89 13.64 -16.04
C LEU A 258 -10.04 14.73 -15.35
N SER A 259 -10.34 16.01 -15.59
CA SER A 259 -9.67 17.13 -14.92
C SER A 259 -9.94 17.19 -13.41
N LEU A 260 -11.14 16.81 -12.96
CA LEU A 260 -11.49 16.73 -11.55
C LEU A 260 -10.84 15.51 -10.90
N ALA A 261 -10.84 14.36 -11.59
CA ALA A 261 -10.13 13.16 -11.14
C ALA A 261 -8.63 13.43 -10.95
N THR A 262 -7.99 14.14 -11.89
CA THR A 262 -6.59 14.55 -11.77
C THR A 262 -6.36 15.47 -10.58
N GLN A 263 -7.22 16.46 -10.34
CA GLN A 263 -7.14 17.31 -9.14
C GLN A 263 -7.27 16.49 -7.86
N MET A 264 -8.24 15.58 -7.78
CA MET A 264 -8.45 14.68 -6.64
C MET A 264 -7.23 13.81 -6.37
N ASN A 265 -6.72 13.17 -7.42
CA ASN A 265 -5.59 12.25 -7.34
C ASN A 265 -4.31 12.99 -6.92
N LEU A 266 -4.02 14.14 -7.53
CA LEU A 266 -2.84 14.94 -7.17
C LEU A 266 -2.95 15.53 -5.76
N PHE A 267 -4.10 16.13 -5.42
CA PHE A 267 -4.33 16.69 -4.09
C PHE A 267 -4.20 15.60 -3.01
N SER A 268 -4.71 14.40 -3.26
CA SER A 268 -4.69 13.29 -2.31
C SER A 268 -3.35 12.55 -2.24
N GLY A 269 -2.43 12.83 -3.16
CA GLY A 269 -1.12 12.19 -3.21
C GLY A 269 -1.10 10.84 -3.92
N GLN A 270 -1.85 10.65 -5.01
CA GLN A 270 -1.77 9.44 -5.83
C GLN A 270 -0.39 9.32 -6.49
N LEU A 271 0.18 8.11 -6.52
CA LEU A 271 1.49 7.87 -7.16
C LEU A 271 1.41 7.07 -8.46
N TYR A 272 0.37 6.26 -8.60
CA TYR A 272 0.17 5.40 -9.76
C TYR A 272 -1.13 5.74 -10.47
N LEU A 273 -1.04 5.87 -11.78
CA LEU A 273 -2.14 6.19 -12.68
C LEU A 273 -2.72 4.91 -13.30
N LYS A 274 -3.99 4.93 -13.71
CA LYS A 274 -4.68 3.77 -14.30
C LYS A 274 -4.52 3.65 -15.80
N SER A 275 -4.36 4.76 -16.51
CA SER A 275 -4.40 4.80 -17.96
C SER A 275 -3.53 5.91 -18.55
N MET A 276 -3.30 5.81 -19.86
CA MET A 276 -2.67 6.89 -20.64
C MET A 276 -3.47 8.19 -20.58
N ASP A 277 -4.80 8.13 -20.45
CA ASP A 277 -5.64 9.33 -20.34
C ASP A 277 -5.35 10.09 -19.04
N GLU A 278 -5.23 9.39 -17.92
CA GLU A 278 -4.83 10.01 -16.64
C GLU A 278 -3.43 10.60 -16.71
N TYR A 279 -2.50 9.94 -17.42
CA TYR A 279 -1.16 10.45 -17.67
C TYR A 279 -1.18 11.75 -18.46
N HIS A 280 -1.91 11.79 -19.58
CA HIS A 280 -2.04 13.00 -20.39
C HIS A 280 -2.72 14.13 -19.61
N SER A 281 -3.76 13.83 -18.83
CA SER A 281 -4.42 14.83 -17.98
C SER A 281 -3.49 15.36 -16.89
N THR A 282 -2.66 14.50 -16.29
CA THR A 282 -1.66 14.91 -15.29
C THR A 282 -0.59 15.81 -15.91
N ARG A 283 -0.09 15.48 -17.11
CA ARG A 283 0.86 16.34 -17.84
C ARG A 283 0.25 17.69 -18.20
N LEU A 284 -1.01 17.71 -18.62
CA LEU A 284 -1.73 18.94 -18.91
C LEU A 284 -1.88 19.81 -17.65
N PHE A 285 -2.23 19.21 -16.51
CA PHE A 285 -2.29 19.91 -15.22
C PHE A 285 -0.94 20.55 -14.85
N LEU A 286 0.16 19.83 -15.10
CA LEU A 286 1.53 20.29 -14.87
C LEU A 286 2.08 21.23 -15.96
N GLN A 287 1.30 21.53 -17.00
CA GLN A 287 1.72 22.31 -18.16
C GLN A 287 2.99 21.76 -18.84
N LEU A 288 3.18 20.44 -18.79
CA LEU A 288 4.28 19.77 -19.47
C LEU A 288 3.92 19.61 -20.96
N SER A 289 4.69 20.25 -21.85
CA SER A 289 4.49 20.16 -23.30
C SER A 289 4.60 18.72 -23.80
N TYR A 290 3.81 18.36 -24.80
CA TYR A 290 4.07 17.17 -25.61
C TYR A 290 5.40 17.36 -26.32
N GLU A 291 6.37 16.47 -26.07
CA GLU A 291 7.44 16.30 -27.04
C GLU A 291 6.80 15.67 -28.27
N ASN A 292 6.75 16.43 -29.36
CA ASN A 292 6.45 15.86 -30.66
C ASN A 292 7.47 14.75 -30.92
N GLY A 293 6.99 13.52 -31.03
CA GLY A 293 7.80 12.40 -31.48
C GLY A 293 8.47 12.73 -32.80
N GLU A 294 9.70 12.26 -32.93
CA GLU A 294 10.54 12.37 -34.11
C GLU A 294 9.78 12.02 -35.40
N GLY A 295 9.58 13.01 -36.26
CA GLY A 295 8.98 12.86 -37.58
C GLY A 295 9.46 13.97 -38.51
N LYS A 296 10.36 13.63 -39.43
CA LYS A 296 10.94 14.53 -40.46
C LYS A 296 9.85 15.31 -41.22
N SER A 297 9.98 16.63 -41.35
CA SER A 297 9.79 17.35 -42.63
C SER A 297 10.06 18.86 -42.50
N ASN A 298 10.54 19.42 -43.62
CA ASN A 298 11.04 20.77 -43.83
C ASN A 298 10.18 21.91 -43.26
N GLY A 299 10.88 22.87 -42.64
CA GLY A 299 10.77 24.29 -42.97
C GLY A 299 9.38 24.91 -43.00
N GLN A 300 8.80 25.20 -41.83
CA GLN A 300 7.96 26.38 -41.63
C GLN A 300 8.03 26.76 -40.15
N ARG A 301 8.76 27.84 -39.83
CA ARG A 301 8.73 28.47 -38.51
C ARG A 301 7.34 29.08 -38.33
N CYS A 302 6.46 28.36 -37.62
CA CYS A 302 5.33 28.97 -36.95
C CYS A 302 5.80 29.51 -35.59
N SER A 303 5.38 30.73 -35.31
CA SER A 303 5.78 31.59 -34.20
C SER A 303 5.63 30.98 -32.80
N ASP A 304 6.73 31.06 -32.06
CA ASP A 304 6.90 31.22 -30.61
C ASP A 304 5.66 31.18 -29.72
N ALA A 305 5.49 30.05 -29.02
CA ALA A 305 5.53 29.99 -27.55
C ALA A 305 5.71 28.53 -27.10
N PRO A 306 6.90 28.09 -26.64
CA PRO A 306 7.01 26.82 -25.96
C PRO A 306 6.22 26.93 -24.65
N GLY A 307 5.25 26.01 -24.44
CA GLY A 307 4.47 25.91 -23.21
C GLY A 307 5.43 25.95 -22.02
N ARG A 308 5.29 27.00 -21.21
CA ARG A 308 6.25 27.35 -20.16
C ARG A 308 6.18 26.30 -19.07
N TYR A 309 7.14 25.38 -19.06
CA TYR A 309 7.40 24.47 -17.95
C TYR A 309 7.40 25.28 -16.65
N ASP A 310 6.46 24.97 -15.75
CA ASP A 310 6.37 25.62 -14.47
C ASP A 310 7.13 24.78 -13.43
N GLU A 311 8.43 25.03 -13.35
CA GLU A 311 9.33 24.35 -12.41
C GLU A 311 8.83 24.48 -10.96
N ALA A 312 8.29 25.65 -10.62
CA ALA A 312 7.73 25.93 -9.30
C ALA A 312 6.55 25.01 -8.99
N LEU A 313 5.63 24.79 -9.94
CA LEU A 313 4.52 23.85 -9.78
C LEU A 313 5.00 22.40 -9.60
N VAL A 314 6.01 21.98 -10.36
CA VAL A 314 6.59 20.63 -10.22
C VAL A 314 7.22 20.46 -8.85
N GLN A 315 8.00 21.44 -8.37
CA GLN A 315 8.60 21.40 -7.03
C GLN A 315 7.54 21.41 -5.93
N PHE A 316 6.48 22.21 -6.07
CA PHE A 316 5.32 22.18 -5.19
C PHE A 316 4.74 20.77 -5.09
N LEU A 317 4.46 20.11 -6.22
CA LEU A 317 3.89 18.76 -6.21
C LEU A 317 4.88 17.71 -5.71
N LYS A 318 6.18 17.83 -5.97
CA LYS A 318 7.20 16.95 -5.35
C LYS A 318 7.08 17.01 -3.83
N VAL A 319 7.05 18.21 -3.24
CA VAL A 319 6.91 18.39 -1.79
C VAL A 319 5.56 17.86 -1.27
N VAL A 320 4.45 18.08 -2.00
CA VAL A 320 3.15 17.50 -1.65
C VAL A 320 3.24 15.98 -1.56
N MET A 321 3.86 15.33 -2.54
CA MET A 321 3.91 13.88 -2.62
C MET A 321 4.86 13.24 -1.60
N THR A 322 6.03 13.85 -1.35
CA THR A 322 7.11 13.26 -0.54
C THR A 322 7.12 13.68 0.92
N LYS A 323 6.56 14.86 1.27
CA LYS A 323 6.56 15.38 2.65
C LYS A 323 5.16 15.48 3.26
N LEU A 324 4.16 15.94 2.51
CA LEU A 324 2.82 16.20 3.07
C LEU A 324 1.94 14.95 3.06
N ARG A 325 1.95 14.20 1.95
CA ARG A 325 1.12 13.00 1.76
C ARG A 325 1.81 11.72 2.19
N ARG A 326 3.13 11.75 2.18
CA ARG A 326 4.01 10.68 2.64
C ARG A 326 5.15 11.35 3.38
N ASP A 327 5.78 10.60 4.25
CA ASP A 327 7.05 10.99 4.86
C ASP A 327 8.10 10.04 4.28
N CYS A 328 8.50 10.31 3.04
CA CYS A 328 9.39 9.44 2.27
C CYS A 328 10.43 10.26 1.48
N GLU A 329 11.61 9.70 1.30
CA GLU A 329 12.72 10.39 0.62
C GLU A 329 12.51 10.53 -0.89
N SER A 330 11.92 9.52 -1.55
CA SER A 330 11.80 9.49 -3.01
C SER A 330 10.53 8.76 -3.48
N ILE A 331 10.04 9.21 -4.63
CA ILE A 331 8.92 8.60 -5.37
C ILE A 331 9.31 8.26 -6.82
N ASP A 332 10.60 8.29 -7.16
CA ASP A 332 11.11 8.32 -8.55
C ASP A 332 10.76 7.06 -9.36
N LYS A 333 10.46 5.96 -8.67
CA LYS A 333 10.03 4.69 -9.28
C LYS A 333 8.55 4.64 -9.63
N THR A 334 7.76 5.63 -9.20
CA THR A 334 6.31 5.70 -9.44
C THR A 334 5.96 6.43 -10.73
N HIS A 335 4.72 6.30 -11.21
CA HIS A 335 4.29 7.01 -12.41
C HIS A 335 4.37 8.52 -12.19
N VAL A 336 3.84 9.01 -11.08
CA VAL A 336 3.87 10.45 -10.75
C VAL A 336 5.30 10.94 -10.52
N GLY A 337 6.16 10.17 -9.85
CA GLY A 337 7.58 10.54 -9.70
C GLY A 337 8.29 10.70 -11.04
N ARG A 338 8.12 9.72 -11.95
CA ARG A 338 8.66 9.81 -13.32
C ARG A 338 8.12 11.03 -14.08
N ILE A 339 6.83 11.34 -13.96
CA ILE A 339 6.22 12.52 -14.60
C ILE A 339 6.82 13.82 -14.04
N LEU A 340 7.01 13.92 -12.72
CA LEU A 340 7.61 15.09 -12.06
C LEU A 340 9.10 15.24 -12.40
N ASP A 341 9.77 14.16 -12.78
CA ASP A 341 11.12 14.15 -13.36
C ASP A 341 11.13 14.32 -14.88
N GLN A 342 9.98 14.67 -15.48
CA GLN A 342 9.80 14.87 -16.92
C GLN A 342 10.09 13.63 -17.78
N ARG A 343 10.07 12.43 -17.18
CA ARG A 343 10.22 11.17 -17.92
C ARG A 343 8.90 10.80 -18.57
N VAL A 344 8.98 10.39 -19.84
CA VAL A 344 7.82 9.96 -20.61
C VAL A 344 7.39 8.56 -20.17
N LEU A 345 6.09 8.38 -19.94
CA LEU A 345 5.47 7.07 -19.75
C LEU A 345 4.85 6.59 -21.06
N GLY A 346 5.00 5.31 -21.33
CA GLY A 346 4.41 4.63 -22.48
C GLY A 346 3.25 3.71 -22.09
N PRO A 347 2.48 3.18 -23.06
CA PRO A 347 1.37 2.26 -22.78
C PRO A 347 1.79 0.99 -22.02
N GLY A 348 3.07 0.61 -22.08
CA GLY A 348 3.62 -0.53 -21.33
C GLY A 348 3.68 -0.31 -19.81
N ASP A 349 3.70 0.94 -19.34
CA ASP A 349 3.78 1.28 -17.91
C ASP A 349 2.43 1.05 -17.19
N PHE A 350 1.33 0.89 -17.91
CA PHE A 350 -0.03 0.80 -17.34
C PHE A 350 -0.60 -0.63 -17.33
N ARG A 351 0.25 -1.64 -17.52
CA ARG A 351 -0.16 -3.05 -17.59
C ARG A 351 -0.34 -3.71 -16.23
#